data_AF-A0A367IT41-F1
#
_entry.id   AF-A0A367IT41-F1
#
_cell.length_a   1.000
_cell.length_b   1.000
_cell.length_c   1.000
_cell.angle_alpha   90.00
_cell.angle_beta   90.00
_cell.angle_gamma   90.00
#
_symmetry.space_group_name_H-M   'P 1'
#
loop_
_entity.id
_entity.type
_entity.pdbx_description
1 polymer ?
#
loop_
_entity_poly.entity_id
_entity_poly.type
_entity_poly.pdbx_seq_one_letter_code
_entity_poly.pdbx_strand_id
1 'polypeptide(L)'
;MCTLFVILSLAEVTLHLLHVRLPTFVLNGVALKDLSAAGQQVDLRLQQLFFWPRQYMMLQKHNWANTAKARAHYISFYNSMWLVANDIIIGLAMGSFLMANHRIIAHHLHKLLHEYTVESLQSMMLWFLESPAGLKLNHELGSFLSELFLWLIRLWTLCTQTIEPYTPQMIHFIGFSGIFGITMIISLSSDLLAFMTLHIYCFYMVAARIFNWQLVILNSLFNLFRGKKQNILRHRIDSCDYDLDQLLLGTSLFTLLTFLFPTVLIYYMTFAVVSEIDIKHRNTHCFVQSRVGVIFLQAVMETILAFFNHFPLFAIMLRLKDPHRLPGGLEFEIFSQDSFLLEHHGIFHRIKQIWYSLRRKDIAGSSSMSSKIPSKQNAIHGAYLWMRNMPIPLSAIFFQYMLLWKRLSAHYFSAYVFNCLLYGEPIKPIPKLQ
;
A
#
# COMPACT_ATOMS: atom_id res chain seq x y z
N MET A 1 -24.53 30.37 -2.95
CA MET A 1 -24.79 29.63 -4.21
C MET A 1 -23.70 29.86 -5.24
N CYS A 2 -23.38 31.10 -5.63
CA CYS A 2 -22.32 31.37 -6.62
C CYS A 2 -20.92 30.87 -6.19
N THR A 3 -20.54 31.02 -4.91
CA THR A 3 -19.24 30.54 -4.40
C THR A 3 -19.11 29.02 -4.45
N LEU A 4 -20.14 28.29 -4.05
CA LEU A 4 -20.21 26.83 -4.15
C LEU A 4 -20.17 26.35 -5.60
N PHE A 5 -20.87 27.02 -6.50
CA PHE A 5 -20.86 26.72 -7.93
C PHE A 5 -19.46 26.93 -8.54
N VAL A 6 -18.80 28.04 -8.20
CA VAL A 6 -17.43 28.32 -8.65
C VAL A 6 -16.45 27.25 -8.13
N ILE A 7 -16.54 26.88 -6.85
CA ILE A 7 -15.70 25.83 -6.25
C ILE A 7 -15.93 24.47 -6.94
N LEU A 8 -17.18 24.09 -7.19
CA LEU A 8 -17.52 22.84 -7.88
C LEU A 8 -17.05 22.85 -9.34
N SER A 9 -17.16 23.98 -10.04
CA SER A 9 -16.65 24.10 -11.42
C SER A 9 -15.13 24.04 -11.49
N LEU A 10 -14.43 24.70 -10.55
CA LEU A 10 -12.97 24.63 -10.43
C LEU A 10 -12.53 23.19 -10.14
N ALA A 11 -13.25 22.52 -9.23
CA ALA A 11 -13.07 21.11 -8.89
C ALA A 11 -13.27 20.16 -10.09
N GLU A 12 -14.28 20.41 -10.90
CA GLU A 12 -14.53 19.62 -12.11
C GLU A 12 -13.43 19.83 -13.16
N VAL A 13 -12.98 21.07 -13.34
CA VAL A 13 -11.86 21.41 -14.23
C VAL A 13 -10.56 20.77 -13.75
N THR A 14 -10.25 20.81 -12.45
CA THR A 14 -9.04 20.17 -11.91
C THR A 14 -9.09 18.67 -12.06
N LEU A 15 -10.24 18.02 -11.85
CA LEU A 15 -10.43 16.57 -12.03
C LEU A 15 -10.26 16.18 -13.50
N HIS A 16 -10.80 16.98 -14.43
CA HIS A 16 -10.57 16.78 -15.86
C HIS A 16 -9.09 16.90 -16.24
N LEU A 17 -8.39 17.92 -15.72
CA LEU A 17 -6.97 18.14 -15.96
C LEU A 17 -6.12 16.98 -15.43
N LEU A 18 -6.47 16.46 -14.25
CA LEU A 18 -5.75 15.35 -13.62
C LEU A 18 -5.96 14.00 -14.33
N HIS A 19 -7.08 13.84 -15.03
CA HIS A 19 -7.39 12.68 -15.86
C HIS A 19 -6.84 12.76 -17.29
N VAL A 20 -6.23 13.89 -17.70
CA VAL A 20 -5.55 13.98 -18.98
C VAL A 20 -4.40 12.96 -19.01
N ARG A 21 -4.43 12.09 -20.01
CA ARG A 21 -3.36 11.13 -20.26
C ARG A 21 -2.27 11.79 -21.08
N LEU A 22 -1.02 11.63 -20.64
CA LEU A 22 0.13 12.16 -21.35
C LEU A 22 0.36 11.40 -22.67
N PRO A 23 0.92 12.06 -23.70
CA PRO A 23 1.17 11.41 -24.99
C PRO A 23 2.09 10.19 -24.83
N THR A 24 1.79 9.14 -25.59
CA THR A 24 2.45 7.81 -25.53
C THR A 24 3.97 7.87 -25.73
N PHE A 25 4.46 8.87 -26.45
CA PHE A 25 5.89 9.05 -26.74
C PHE A 25 6.74 9.37 -25.50
N VAL A 26 6.18 10.04 -24.48
CA VAL A 26 6.97 10.53 -23.33
C VAL A 26 6.78 9.64 -22.10
N LEU A 27 5.55 9.19 -21.83
CA LEU A 27 5.18 8.54 -20.55
C LEU A 27 4.16 7.39 -20.71
N ASN A 28 4.15 6.66 -21.84
CA ASN A 28 3.32 5.46 -22.03
C ASN A 28 1.82 5.63 -21.71
N GLY A 29 1.25 6.84 -21.84
CA GLY A 29 -0.18 7.08 -21.59
C GLY A 29 -0.60 7.11 -20.12
N VAL A 30 0.35 7.24 -19.18
CA VAL A 30 0.06 7.37 -17.74
C VAL A 30 -0.75 8.66 -17.48
N ALA A 31 -1.78 8.56 -16.63
CA ALA A 31 -2.58 9.71 -16.23
C ALA A 31 -1.77 10.66 -15.36
N LEU A 32 -2.01 11.97 -15.48
CA LEU A 32 -1.23 12.98 -14.75
C LEU A 32 -1.33 12.80 -13.23
N LYS A 33 -2.47 12.28 -12.75
CA LYS A 33 -2.65 11.90 -11.34
C LYS A 33 -1.70 10.81 -10.87
N ASP A 34 -1.34 9.85 -11.72
CA ASP A 34 -0.54 8.70 -11.31
C ASP A 34 0.96 9.00 -11.23
N LEU A 35 1.36 10.20 -11.67
CA LEU A 35 2.73 10.69 -11.61
C LEU A 35 3.12 11.22 -10.22
N SER A 36 2.14 11.72 -9.45
CA SER A 36 2.36 12.40 -8.17
C SER A 36 1.37 11.89 -7.12
N ALA A 37 1.87 11.59 -5.92
CA ALA A 37 1.03 11.17 -4.80
C ALA A 37 0.05 12.29 -4.41
N ALA A 38 0.48 13.55 -4.48
CA ALA A 38 -0.39 14.70 -4.21
C ALA A 38 -1.53 14.81 -5.22
N GLY A 39 -1.28 14.53 -6.51
CA GLY A 39 -2.32 14.44 -7.52
C GLY A 39 -3.40 13.43 -7.14
N GLN A 40 -3.01 12.21 -6.77
CA GLN A 40 -3.96 11.17 -6.36
C GLN A 40 -4.77 11.56 -5.12
N GLN A 41 -4.13 12.20 -4.14
CA GLN A 41 -4.82 12.65 -2.93
C GLN A 41 -5.84 13.75 -3.23
N VAL A 42 -5.50 14.67 -4.14
CA VAL A 42 -6.41 15.70 -4.65
C VAL A 42 -7.61 15.05 -5.34
N ASP A 43 -7.40 14.13 -6.28
CA ASP A 43 -8.49 13.36 -6.95
C ASP A 43 -9.44 12.70 -5.92
N LEU A 44 -8.88 12.01 -4.93
CA LEU A 44 -9.66 11.33 -3.90
C LEU A 44 -10.52 12.31 -3.08
N ARG A 45 -9.95 13.45 -2.66
CA ARG A 45 -10.68 14.47 -1.89
C ARG A 45 -11.76 15.16 -2.73
N LEU A 46 -11.49 15.39 -4.01
CA LEU A 46 -12.46 15.93 -4.96
C LEU A 46 -13.64 14.98 -5.18
N GLN A 47 -13.38 13.69 -5.39
CA GLN A 47 -14.42 12.68 -5.53
C GLN A 47 -15.29 12.57 -4.26
N GLN A 48 -14.67 12.63 -3.08
CA GLN A 48 -15.40 12.66 -1.80
C GLN A 48 -16.32 13.88 -1.69
N LEU A 49 -15.82 15.06 -2.10
CA LEU A 49 -16.59 16.29 -2.10
C LEU A 49 -17.81 16.24 -3.03
N PHE A 50 -17.70 15.60 -4.21
CA PHE A 50 -18.85 15.41 -5.11
C PHE A 50 -19.84 14.34 -4.61
N PHE A 51 -19.35 13.29 -3.95
CA PHE A 51 -20.18 12.16 -3.53
C PHE A 51 -20.98 12.44 -2.26
N TRP A 52 -20.45 13.21 -1.31
CA TRP A 52 -21.09 13.48 -0.03
C TRP A 52 -22.46 14.16 -0.13
N PRO A 53 -22.67 15.23 -0.90
CA PRO A 53 -24.00 15.85 -1.03
C PRO A 53 -25.04 14.87 -1.57
N ARG A 54 -24.63 14.04 -2.55
CA ARG A 54 -25.49 13.01 -3.14
C ARG A 54 -25.85 11.93 -2.13
N GLN A 55 -24.86 11.42 -1.37
CA GLN A 55 -25.09 10.43 -0.32
C GLN A 55 -25.98 10.99 0.79
N TYR A 56 -25.76 12.23 1.21
CA TYR A 56 -26.56 12.89 2.23
C TYR A 56 -28.03 13.04 1.79
N MET A 57 -28.27 13.45 0.54
CA MET A 57 -29.64 13.51 -0.02
C MET A 57 -30.28 12.11 -0.10
N MET A 58 -29.51 11.07 -0.46
CA MET A 58 -30.00 9.68 -0.47
C MET A 58 -30.36 9.19 0.93
N LEU A 59 -29.55 9.55 1.94
CA LEU A 59 -29.88 9.31 3.35
C LEU A 59 -31.23 9.97 3.64
N GLN A 60 -31.38 11.28 3.43
CA GLN A 60 -32.59 12.04 3.80
C GLN A 60 -33.92 11.51 3.19
N LYS A 61 -33.88 10.88 2.01
CA LYS A 61 -35.08 10.46 1.27
C LYS A 61 -35.61 9.06 1.61
N HIS A 62 -34.86 8.21 2.29
CA HIS A 62 -35.24 6.81 2.51
C HIS A 62 -35.87 6.60 3.89
N ASN A 63 -37.06 6.00 3.99
CA ASN A 63 -37.61 5.54 5.28
C ASN A 63 -36.70 4.44 5.87
N TRP A 64 -35.83 4.82 6.82
CA TRP A 64 -34.72 4.03 7.39
C TRP A 64 -35.09 2.76 8.17
N ALA A 65 -36.35 2.34 8.19
CA ALA A 65 -36.83 1.44 9.23
C ALA A 65 -36.39 -0.03 9.11
N ASN A 66 -35.89 -0.56 7.98
CA ASN A 66 -35.67 -2.02 7.92
C ASN A 66 -34.58 -2.61 7.00
N THR A 67 -33.82 -1.85 6.22
CA THR A 67 -32.86 -2.47 5.26
C THR A 67 -31.42 -2.42 5.77
N ALA A 68 -30.74 -3.59 5.82
CA ALA A 68 -29.31 -3.69 6.17
C ALA A 68 -28.42 -2.80 5.27
N LYS A 69 -28.80 -2.62 3.99
CA LYS A 69 -28.12 -1.74 3.03
C LYS A 69 -28.12 -0.26 3.46
N ALA A 70 -29.23 0.24 4.01
CA ALA A 70 -29.33 1.63 4.47
C ALA A 70 -28.40 1.89 5.67
N ARG A 71 -28.31 0.93 6.59
CA ARG A 71 -27.37 0.98 7.73
C ARG A 71 -25.91 0.95 7.25
N ALA A 72 -25.59 0.13 6.24
CA ALA A 72 -24.24 0.10 5.65
C ALA A 72 -23.87 1.45 5.00
N HIS A 73 -24.77 2.07 4.25
CA HIS A 73 -24.54 3.40 3.67
C HIS A 73 -24.37 4.48 4.74
N TYR A 74 -25.17 4.45 5.81
CA TYR A 74 -25.00 5.33 6.96
C TYR A 74 -23.61 5.17 7.59
N ILE A 75 -23.20 3.94 7.91
CA ILE A 75 -21.90 3.66 8.53
C ILE A 75 -20.75 4.14 7.63
N SER A 76 -20.83 3.87 6.32
CA SER A 76 -19.83 4.31 5.35
C SER A 76 -19.73 5.84 5.26
N PHE A 77 -20.85 6.55 5.19
CA PHE A 77 -20.89 8.01 5.10
C PHE A 77 -20.23 8.67 6.32
N TYR A 78 -20.65 8.27 7.54
CA TYR A 78 -20.07 8.81 8.77
C TYR A 78 -18.61 8.39 8.96
N ASN A 79 -18.21 7.20 8.50
CA ASN A 79 -16.79 6.81 8.49
C ASN A 79 -15.95 7.75 7.64
N SER A 80 -16.38 8.03 6.40
CA SER A 80 -15.67 8.96 5.52
C SER A 80 -15.62 10.38 6.08
N MET A 81 -16.72 10.88 6.63
CA MET A 81 -16.75 12.20 7.25
C MET A 81 -15.83 12.29 8.47
N TRP A 82 -15.82 11.26 9.32
CA TRP A 82 -14.96 11.20 10.51
C TRP A 82 -13.47 11.11 10.14
N LEU A 83 -13.12 10.33 9.12
CA LEU A 83 -11.75 10.24 8.62
C LEU A 83 -11.26 11.60 8.11
N VAL A 84 -12.05 12.29 7.29
CA VAL A 84 -11.65 13.62 6.77
C VAL A 84 -11.55 14.66 7.88
N ALA A 85 -12.47 14.64 8.86
CA ALA A 85 -12.40 15.54 10.00
C ALA A 85 -11.11 15.34 10.81
N ASN A 86 -10.76 14.09 11.15
CA ASN A 86 -9.50 13.82 11.86
C ASN A 86 -8.27 14.15 11.01
N ASP A 87 -8.32 13.86 9.70
CA ASP A 87 -7.24 14.20 8.78
C ASP A 87 -6.97 15.71 8.75
N ILE A 88 -8.01 16.55 8.71
CA ILE A 88 -7.90 18.01 8.76
C ILE A 88 -7.38 18.49 10.11
N ILE A 89 -7.89 17.97 11.23
CA ILE A 89 -7.45 18.37 12.58
C ILE A 89 -5.95 18.07 12.77
N ILE A 90 -5.53 16.86 12.43
CA ILE A 90 -4.11 16.44 12.52
C ILE A 90 -3.28 17.23 11.50
N GLY A 91 -3.81 17.47 10.30
CA GLY A 91 -3.18 18.26 9.24
C GLY A 91 -2.89 19.70 9.66
N LEU A 92 -3.81 20.37 10.33
CA LEU A 92 -3.62 21.73 10.86
C LEU A 92 -2.55 21.75 11.96
N ALA A 93 -2.59 20.78 12.88
CA ALA A 93 -1.59 20.67 13.94
C ALA A 93 -0.17 20.42 13.37
N MET A 94 -0.02 19.46 12.47
CA MET A 94 1.26 19.13 11.84
C MET A 94 1.73 20.22 10.87
N GLY A 95 0.81 20.81 10.10
CA GLY A 95 1.09 21.87 9.15
C GLY A 95 1.59 23.14 9.83
N SER A 96 0.95 23.55 10.93
CA SER A 96 1.42 24.70 11.73
C SER A 96 2.80 24.46 12.34
N PHE A 97 3.07 23.25 12.83
CA PHE A 97 4.41 22.86 13.28
C PHE A 97 5.45 22.95 12.16
N LEU A 98 5.12 22.49 10.95
CA LEU A 98 6.01 22.50 9.78
C LEU A 98 6.29 23.94 9.32
N MET A 99 5.28 24.82 9.31
CA MET A 99 5.43 26.23 8.97
C MET A 99 6.30 26.97 9.98
N ALA A 100 6.10 26.73 11.29
CA ALA A 100 6.89 27.37 12.34
C ALA A 100 8.38 26.98 12.25
N ASN A 101 8.68 25.73 11.90
CA ASN A 101 10.03 25.18 11.89
C ASN A 101 10.62 25.00 10.47
N HIS A 102 10.03 25.63 9.45
CA HIS A 102 10.36 25.38 8.03
C HIS A 102 11.86 25.49 7.71
N ARG A 103 12.59 26.44 8.32
CA ARG A 103 14.04 26.62 8.10
C ARG A 103 14.87 25.49 8.70
N ILE A 104 14.56 25.10 9.94
CA ILE A 104 15.26 24.03 10.66
C ILE A 104 15.05 22.70 9.94
N ILE A 105 13.80 22.42 9.57
CA ILE A 105 13.43 21.19 8.86
C ILE A 105 14.06 21.16 7.46
N ALA A 106 14.10 22.29 6.74
CA ALA A 106 14.78 22.38 5.45
C ALA A 106 16.27 22.07 5.55
N HIS A 107 16.95 22.65 6.55
CA HIS A 107 18.37 22.41 6.74
C HIS A 107 18.65 20.95 7.09
N HIS A 108 17.86 20.35 7.99
CA HIS A 108 17.99 18.92 8.30
C HIS A 108 17.68 18.03 7.10
N LEU A 109 16.64 18.33 6.33
CA LEU A 109 16.28 17.57 5.12
C LEU A 109 17.43 17.61 4.11
N HIS A 110 17.95 18.80 3.81
CA HIS A 110 19.06 18.96 2.86
C HIS A 110 20.32 18.25 3.36
N LYS A 111 20.68 18.40 4.64
CA LYS A 111 21.85 17.73 5.23
C LYS A 111 21.74 16.20 5.14
N LEU A 112 20.60 15.64 5.56
CA LEU A 112 20.36 14.20 5.50
C LEU A 112 20.39 13.70 4.05
N LEU A 113 19.74 14.40 3.12
CA LEU A 113 19.77 14.03 1.70
C LEU A 113 21.20 14.11 1.14
N HIS A 114 21.97 15.15 1.45
CA HIS A 114 23.33 15.28 0.95
C HIS A 114 24.25 14.16 1.47
N GLU A 115 24.22 13.91 2.78
CA GLU A 115 25.03 12.85 3.43
C GLU A 115 24.67 11.46 2.88
N TYR A 116 23.39 11.12 2.80
CA TYR A 116 22.97 9.79 2.37
C TYR A 116 23.02 9.57 0.86
N THR A 117 22.68 10.58 0.06
CA THR A 117 22.52 10.40 -1.39
C THR A 117 23.77 10.81 -2.17
N VAL A 118 24.53 11.80 -1.72
CA VAL A 118 25.72 12.30 -2.45
C VAL A 118 27.00 11.71 -1.87
N GLU A 119 27.29 11.96 -0.59
CA GLU A 119 28.57 11.55 0.02
C GLU A 119 28.73 10.03 0.04
N SER A 120 27.65 9.30 0.34
CA SER A 120 27.70 7.85 0.33
C SER A 120 27.88 7.25 -1.06
N LEU A 121 27.23 7.82 -2.09
CA LEU A 121 27.45 7.38 -3.47
C LEU A 121 28.89 7.65 -3.92
N GLN A 122 29.48 8.79 -3.55
CA GLN A 122 30.88 9.07 -3.83
C GLN A 122 31.82 8.07 -3.17
N SER A 123 31.57 7.75 -1.89
CA SER A 123 32.38 6.78 -1.13
C SER A 123 32.28 5.37 -1.73
N MET A 124 31.09 4.97 -2.17
CA MET A 124 30.87 3.71 -2.88
C MET A 124 31.63 3.65 -4.22
N MET A 125 31.60 4.73 -5.03
CA MET A 125 32.33 4.80 -6.30
C MET A 125 33.85 4.74 -6.10
N LEU A 126 34.36 5.33 -5.01
CA LEU A 126 35.78 5.24 -4.65
C LEU A 126 36.15 3.83 -4.18
N TRP A 127 35.29 3.19 -3.37
CA TRP A 127 35.48 1.80 -2.94
C TRP A 127 35.57 0.82 -4.11
N PHE A 128 34.81 1.04 -5.19
CA PHE A 128 34.91 0.23 -6.40
C PHE A 128 36.26 0.33 -7.12
N LEU A 129 37.00 1.44 -6.92
CA LEU A 129 38.32 1.63 -7.51
C LEU A 129 39.41 0.86 -6.75
N GLU A 130 39.22 0.66 -5.43
CA GLU A 130 40.18 0.03 -4.51
C GLU A 130 40.12 -1.52 -4.49
N SER A 131 39.45 -2.15 -5.46
CA SER A 131 39.16 -3.61 -5.55
C SER A 131 38.14 -4.11 -4.51
N PRO A 132 36.84 -3.98 -4.78
CA PRO A 132 35.80 -4.40 -3.85
C PRO A 132 35.85 -5.93 -3.64
N ALA A 133 35.80 -6.35 -2.37
CA ALA A 133 35.75 -7.76 -1.95
C ALA A 133 36.90 -8.66 -2.47
N GLY A 134 38.06 -8.08 -2.84
CA GLY A 134 39.19 -8.83 -3.40
C GLY A 134 38.94 -9.39 -4.80
N LEU A 135 37.84 -9.00 -5.47
CA LEU A 135 37.57 -9.33 -6.85
C LEU A 135 38.43 -8.43 -7.75
N LYS A 136 39.28 -9.05 -8.57
CA LYS A 136 40.09 -8.34 -9.55
C LYS A 136 39.20 -7.91 -10.73
N LEU A 137 38.55 -6.77 -10.57
CA LEU A 137 37.75 -6.14 -11.62
C LEU A 137 38.66 -5.59 -12.72
N ASN A 138 38.09 -5.41 -13.91
CA ASN A 138 38.78 -4.74 -14.99
C ASN A 138 39.00 -3.26 -14.63
N HIS A 139 40.26 -2.85 -14.48
CA HIS A 139 40.62 -1.51 -14.03
C HIS A 139 40.17 -0.42 -15.01
N GLU A 140 40.32 -0.63 -16.32
CA GLU A 140 39.96 0.35 -17.35
C GLU A 140 38.44 0.62 -17.35
N LEU A 141 37.64 -0.45 -17.37
CA LEU A 141 36.18 -0.32 -17.34
C LEU A 141 35.69 0.25 -16.00
N GLY A 142 36.28 -0.20 -14.89
CA GLY A 142 35.96 0.31 -13.56
C GLY A 142 36.23 1.81 -13.41
N SER A 143 37.38 2.28 -13.90
CA SER A 143 37.74 3.71 -13.91
C SER A 143 36.77 4.51 -14.76
N PHE A 144 36.46 4.04 -15.99
CA PHE A 144 35.52 4.71 -16.87
C PHE A 144 34.12 4.84 -16.24
N LEU A 145 33.57 3.77 -15.66
CA LEU A 145 32.27 3.79 -15.02
C LEU A 145 32.27 4.70 -13.78
N SER A 146 33.31 4.63 -12.95
CA SER A 146 33.44 5.48 -11.76
C SER A 146 33.51 6.96 -12.13
N GLU A 147 34.32 7.33 -13.14
CA GLU A 147 34.40 8.70 -13.64
C GLU A 147 33.06 9.22 -14.19
N LEU A 148 32.34 8.38 -14.94
CA LEU A 148 31.01 8.70 -15.47
C LEU A 148 30.01 8.98 -14.34
N PHE A 149 29.95 8.09 -13.33
CA PHE A 149 29.04 8.26 -12.20
C PHE A 149 29.43 9.44 -11.32
N LEU A 150 30.73 9.66 -11.04
CA LEU A 150 31.22 10.82 -10.31
C LEU A 150 30.93 12.13 -11.05
N TRP A 151 31.03 12.16 -12.38
CA TRP A 151 30.61 13.30 -13.19
C TRP A 151 29.11 13.60 -13.01
N LEU A 152 28.27 12.57 -13.07
CA LEU A 152 26.82 12.73 -12.91
C LEU A 152 26.43 13.09 -11.46
N ILE A 153 27.16 12.62 -10.43
CA ILE A 153 27.01 13.10 -9.04
C ILE A 153 27.33 14.60 -8.95
N ARG A 154 28.44 15.05 -9.55
CA ARG A 154 28.81 16.48 -9.56
C ARG A 154 27.74 17.35 -10.22
N LEU A 155 27.17 16.89 -11.33
CA LEU A 155 26.04 17.56 -11.99
C LEU A 155 24.83 17.67 -11.05
N TRP A 156 24.49 16.59 -10.34
CA TRP A 156 23.39 16.60 -9.38
C TRP A 156 23.63 17.53 -8.19
N THR A 157 24.86 17.58 -7.67
CA THR A 157 25.22 18.51 -6.59
C THR A 157 25.00 19.96 -7.01
N LEU A 158 25.34 20.32 -8.26
CA LEU A 158 25.06 21.65 -8.83
C LEU A 158 23.56 21.98 -8.86
N CYS A 159 22.74 21.01 -9.31
CA CYS A 159 21.29 21.15 -9.30
C CYS A 159 20.74 21.34 -7.88
N THR A 160 21.22 20.53 -6.92
CA THR A 160 20.75 20.56 -5.53
C THR A 160 21.10 21.88 -4.85
N GLN A 161 22.30 22.42 -5.07
CA GLN A 161 22.71 23.74 -4.58
C GLN A 161 21.84 24.87 -5.13
N THR A 162 21.38 24.74 -6.38
CA THR A 162 20.45 25.70 -6.99
C THR A 162 19.05 25.66 -6.34
N ILE A 163 18.62 24.49 -5.86
CA ILE A 163 17.30 24.25 -5.24
C ILE A 163 17.31 24.54 -3.73
N GLU A 164 18.46 24.44 -3.07
CA GLU A 164 18.63 24.69 -1.63
C GLU A 164 17.93 25.96 -1.11
N PRO A 165 18.07 27.17 -1.71
CA PRO A 165 17.41 28.37 -1.21
C PRO A 165 15.88 28.32 -1.28
N TYR A 166 15.31 27.52 -2.19
CA TYR A 166 13.87 27.34 -2.35
C TYR A 166 13.29 26.25 -1.44
N THR A 167 14.12 25.38 -0.86
CA THR A 167 13.68 24.25 -0.03
C THR A 167 12.87 24.69 1.21
N PRO A 168 13.24 25.75 1.96
CA PRO A 168 12.42 26.23 3.07
C PRO A 168 11.05 26.75 2.63
N GLN A 169 10.96 27.37 1.45
CA GLN A 169 9.69 27.87 0.90
C GLN A 169 8.78 26.71 0.48
N MET A 170 9.36 25.66 -0.13
CA MET A 170 8.63 24.42 -0.46
C MET A 170 8.06 23.76 0.81
N ILE A 171 8.85 23.62 1.88
CA ILE A 171 8.39 23.05 3.15
C ILE A 171 7.30 23.90 3.79
N HIS A 172 7.42 25.23 3.72
CA HIS A 172 6.36 26.13 4.18
C HIS A 172 5.05 25.94 3.38
N PHE A 173 5.13 25.79 2.05
CA PHE A 173 3.97 25.48 1.21
C PHE A 173 3.35 24.12 1.55
N ILE A 174 4.18 23.09 1.78
CA ILE A 174 3.73 21.78 2.25
C ILE A 174 3.00 21.94 3.60
N GLY A 175 3.52 22.77 4.51
CA GLY A 175 2.87 23.03 5.80
C GLY A 175 1.52 23.73 5.64
N PHE A 176 1.43 24.73 4.75
CA PHE A 176 0.19 25.42 4.43
C PHE A 176 -0.88 24.48 3.85
N SER A 177 -0.47 23.49 3.05
CA SER A 177 -1.39 22.47 2.51
C SER A 177 -2.08 21.62 3.59
N GLY A 178 -1.60 21.66 4.84
CA GLY A 178 -2.21 21.00 6.00
C GLY A 178 -3.67 21.39 6.27
N ILE A 179 -4.15 22.51 5.72
CA ILE A 179 -5.57 22.88 5.71
C ILE A 179 -6.44 21.79 5.06
N PHE A 180 -5.89 21.09 4.06
CA PHE A 180 -6.56 19.99 3.36
C PHE A 180 -6.31 18.61 4.00
N GLY A 181 -5.58 18.56 5.13
CA GLY A 181 -5.32 17.36 5.93
C GLY A 181 -3.86 16.88 5.97
N ILE A 182 -3.54 15.99 6.92
CA ILE A 182 -2.20 15.40 7.05
C ILE A 182 -1.85 14.51 5.86
N THR A 183 -2.84 13.87 5.26
CA THR A 183 -2.68 13.10 4.03
C THR A 183 -2.09 13.93 2.89
N MET A 184 -2.48 15.21 2.76
CA MET A 184 -1.91 16.12 1.78
C MET A 184 -0.45 16.45 2.09
N ILE A 185 -0.11 16.72 3.35
CA ILE A 185 1.27 16.93 3.80
C ILE A 185 2.15 15.72 3.44
N ILE A 186 1.70 14.51 3.75
CA ILE A 186 2.42 13.26 3.47
C ILE A 186 2.61 13.08 1.97
N SER A 187 1.56 13.31 1.17
CA SER A 187 1.60 13.16 -0.28
C SER A 187 2.61 14.11 -0.96
N LEU A 188 2.59 15.39 -0.60
CA LEU A 188 3.55 16.38 -1.12
C LEU A 188 4.97 16.14 -0.62
N SER A 189 5.12 15.66 0.62
CA SER A 189 6.44 15.27 1.15
C SER A 189 7.01 14.06 0.40
N SER A 190 6.16 13.12 -0.02
CA SER A 190 6.56 11.96 -0.83
C SER A 190 7.04 12.38 -2.22
N ASP A 191 6.35 13.33 -2.83
CA ASP A 191 6.72 13.89 -4.14
C ASP A 191 8.02 14.70 -4.05
N LEU A 192 8.22 15.47 -2.98
CA LEU A 192 9.48 16.19 -2.72
C LEU A 192 10.64 15.20 -2.58
N LEU A 193 10.45 14.11 -1.82
CA LEU A 193 11.46 13.06 -1.67
C LEU A 193 11.75 12.38 -3.02
N ALA A 194 10.72 12.09 -3.83
CA ALA A 194 10.87 11.50 -5.16
C ALA A 194 11.73 12.40 -6.08
N PHE A 195 11.47 13.71 -6.05
CA PHE A 195 12.22 14.70 -6.82
C PHE A 195 13.68 14.80 -6.35
N MET A 196 13.91 14.87 -5.04
CA MET A 196 15.26 14.97 -4.46
C MET A 196 16.11 13.70 -4.68
N THR A 197 15.48 12.56 -4.95
CA THR A 197 16.17 11.28 -5.19
C THR A 197 16.20 10.87 -6.67
N LEU A 198 15.86 11.79 -7.58
CA LEU A 198 15.78 11.52 -9.02
C LEU A 198 17.11 11.07 -9.62
N HIS A 199 18.24 11.57 -9.11
CA HIS A 199 19.58 11.13 -9.53
C HIS A 199 19.83 9.65 -9.29
N ILE A 200 19.35 9.07 -8.18
CA ILE A 200 19.46 7.63 -7.87
C ILE A 200 18.70 6.81 -8.92
N TYR A 201 17.53 7.30 -9.35
CA TYR A 201 16.81 6.68 -10.46
C TYR A 201 17.59 6.76 -11.78
N CYS A 202 18.17 7.92 -12.09
CA CYS A 202 19.00 8.09 -13.28
C CYS A 202 20.18 7.10 -13.27
N PHE A 203 20.89 6.98 -12.14
CA PHE A 203 21.99 6.03 -11.97
C PHE A 203 21.56 4.59 -12.20
N TYR A 204 20.48 4.17 -11.54
CA TYR A 204 19.92 2.84 -11.74
C TYR A 204 19.55 2.60 -13.22
N MET A 205 18.91 3.56 -13.88
CA MET A 205 18.52 3.43 -15.29
C MET A 205 19.73 3.29 -16.22
N VAL A 206 20.80 4.06 -15.98
CA VAL A 206 22.05 3.96 -16.75
C VAL A 206 22.72 2.60 -16.49
N ALA A 207 22.86 2.19 -15.24
CA ALA A 207 23.47 0.91 -14.88
C ALA A 207 22.68 -0.29 -15.44
N ALA A 208 21.35 -0.28 -15.30
CA ALA A 208 20.47 -1.30 -15.85
C ALA A 208 20.54 -1.35 -17.38
N ARG A 209 20.67 -0.20 -18.06
CA ARG A 209 20.82 -0.15 -19.51
C ARG A 209 22.14 -0.79 -19.96
N ILE A 210 23.25 -0.43 -19.32
CA ILE A 210 24.58 -0.99 -19.62
C ILE A 210 24.57 -2.51 -19.37
N PHE A 211 24.00 -2.94 -18.24
CA PHE A 211 23.86 -4.36 -17.90
C PHE A 211 23.03 -5.14 -18.93
N ASN A 212 21.88 -4.61 -19.34
CA ASN A 212 21.02 -5.24 -20.33
C ASN A 212 21.68 -5.31 -21.70
N TRP A 213 22.39 -4.25 -22.12
CA TRP A 213 23.20 -4.30 -23.34
C TRP A 213 24.28 -5.37 -23.26
N GLN A 214 25.02 -5.47 -22.14
CA GLN A 214 26.03 -6.50 -21.95
C GLN A 214 25.43 -7.92 -22.04
N LEU A 215 24.27 -8.17 -21.41
CA LEU A 215 23.58 -9.47 -21.47
C LEU A 215 23.09 -9.81 -22.88
N VAL A 216 22.48 -8.85 -23.59
CA VAL A 216 21.97 -9.07 -24.95
C VAL A 216 23.11 -9.35 -25.91
N ILE A 217 24.22 -8.61 -25.81
CA ILE A 217 25.41 -8.83 -26.63
C ILE A 217 26.03 -10.19 -26.29
N LEU A 218 26.19 -10.51 -25.01
CA LEU A 218 26.76 -11.79 -24.57
C LEU A 218 25.92 -12.99 -25.01
N ASN A 219 24.58 -12.90 -24.94
CA ASN A 219 23.69 -13.94 -25.45
C ASN A 219 23.74 -14.07 -26.98
N SER A 220 23.83 -12.94 -27.69
CA SER A 220 23.95 -12.93 -29.16
C SER A 220 25.27 -13.54 -29.61
N LEU A 221 26.37 -13.17 -28.96
CA LEU A 221 27.69 -13.75 -29.20
C LEU A 221 27.70 -15.22 -28.80
N PHE A 222 27.14 -15.61 -27.66
CA PHE A 222 27.02 -17.02 -27.24
C PHE A 222 26.35 -17.89 -28.31
N ASN A 223 25.33 -17.37 -28.99
CA ASN A 223 24.69 -18.05 -30.11
C ASN A 223 25.61 -18.13 -31.34
N LEU A 224 26.39 -17.07 -31.64
CA LEU A 224 27.40 -17.07 -32.70
C LEU A 224 28.43 -18.21 -32.52
N PHE A 225 28.95 -18.46 -31.31
CA PHE A 225 29.84 -19.62 -31.03
C PHE A 225 29.25 -20.95 -31.42
N ARG A 226 27.94 -21.09 -31.21
CA ARG A 226 27.23 -22.34 -31.40
C ARG A 226 26.81 -22.53 -32.86
N GLY A 227 27.19 -21.62 -33.76
CA GLY A 227 26.71 -21.63 -35.15
C GLY A 227 25.21 -21.32 -35.24
N LYS A 228 24.67 -20.55 -34.29
CA LYS A 228 23.24 -20.25 -34.18
C LYS A 228 22.99 -18.75 -34.37
N LYS A 229 21.85 -18.41 -34.98
CA LYS A 229 21.38 -17.05 -35.21
C LYS A 229 19.94 -16.90 -34.74
N GLN A 230 19.67 -15.88 -33.93
CA GLN A 230 18.30 -15.57 -33.55
C GLN A 230 17.59 -14.87 -34.71
N ASN A 231 16.50 -15.46 -35.18
CA ASN A 231 15.66 -14.89 -36.21
C ASN A 231 14.56 -14.04 -35.55
N ILE A 232 14.75 -12.72 -35.57
CA ILE A 232 13.84 -11.74 -34.95
C ILE A 232 12.43 -11.83 -35.54
N LEU A 233 12.31 -12.14 -36.84
CA LEU A 233 11.02 -12.20 -37.54
C LEU A 233 10.16 -13.40 -37.14
N ARG A 234 10.78 -14.51 -36.71
CA ARG A 234 10.10 -15.77 -36.37
C ARG A 234 10.27 -16.18 -34.90
N HIS A 235 10.89 -15.31 -34.08
CA HIS A 235 11.21 -15.57 -32.67
C HIS A 235 11.79 -16.97 -32.40
N ARG A 236 12.68 -17.45 -33.29
CA ARG A 236 13.31 -18.78 -33.20
C ARG A 236 14.82 -18.69 -33.40
N ILE A 237 15.53 -19.74 -32.99
CA ILE A 237 16.99 -19.85 -33.15
C ILE A 237 17.27 -20.79 -34.31
N ASP A 238 17.81 -20.26 -35.41
CA ASP A 238 18.14 -20.99 -36.63
C ASP A 238 19.66 -21.29 -36.67
N SER A 239 20.06 -22.42 -37.26
CA SER A 239 21.48 -22.69 -37.57
C SER A 239 21.92 -21.78 -38.72
N CYS A 240 23.10 -21.19 -38.61
CA CYS A 240 23.70 -20.36 -39.64
C CYS A 240 25.15 -20.77 -39.82
N ASP A 241 25.55 -21.02 -41.06
CA ASP A 241 26.93 -21.32 -41.39
C ASP A 241 27.72 -20.01 -41.38
N TYR A 242 28.66 -19.89 -40.44
CA TYR A 242 29.54 -18.72 -40.31
C TYR A 242 30.95 -19.08 -40.79
N ASP A 243 31.61 -18.14 -41.47
CA ASP A 243 33.01 -18.30 -41.85
C ASP A 243 33.92 -18.35 -40.61
N LEU A 244 35.07 -19.02 -40.73
CA LEU A 244 36.04 -19.20 -39.63
C LEU A 244 36.46 -17.85 -39.02
N ASP A 245 36.65 -16.82 -39.85
CA ASP A 245 37.06 -15.48 -39.41
C ASP A 245 35.98 -14.82 -38.54
N GLN A 246 34.70 -14.96 -38.91
CA GLN A 246 33.58 -14.42 -38.15
C GLN A 246 33.43 -15.13 -36.81
N LEU A 247 33.60 -16.45 -36.80
CA LEU A 247 33.56 -17.24 -35.57
C LEU A 247 34.72 -16.87 -34.64
N LEU A 248 35.93 -16.67 -35.17
CA LEU A 248 37.11 -16.28 -34.39
C LEU A 248 36.97 -14.87 -33.81
N LEU A 249 36.49 -13.90 -34.59
CA LEU A 249 36.21 -12.55 -34.11
C LEU A 249 35.13 -12.55 -33.02
N GLY A 250 34.03 -13.28 -33.25
CA GLY A 250 32.99 -13.50 -32.25
C GLY A 250 33.57 -14.11 -30.97
N THR A 251 34.49 -15.06 -31.14
CA THR A 251 35.26 -15.72 -30.07
C THR A 251 36.06 -14.78 -29.20
N SER A 252 36.85 -13.92 -29.83
CA SER A 252 37.61 -12.91 -29.11
C SER A 252 36.70 -11.91 -28.39
N LEU A 253 35.64 -11.40 -29.05
CA LEU A 253 34.76 -10.42 -28.42
C LEU A 253 33.98 -10.98 -27.23
N PHE A 254 33.48 -12.22 -27.30
CA PHE A 254 32.75 -12.82 -26.18
C PHE A 254 33.62 -13.07 -24.97
N THR A 255 34.84 -13.56 -25.19
CA THR A 255 35.79 -13.80 -24.09
C THR A 255 36.10 -12.47 -23.40
N LEU A 256 36.34 -11.41 -24.16
CA LEU A 256 36.49 -10.04 -23.63
C LEU A 256 35.24 -9.61 -22.85
N LEU A 257 34.04 -9.64 -23.45
CA LEU A 257 32.82 -9.20 -22.78
C LEU A 257 32.46 -10.04 -21.54
N THR A 258 32.78 -11.33 -21.54
CA THR A 258 32.59 -12.24 -20.41
C THR A 258 33.50 -11.85 -19.25
N PHE A 259 34.75 -11.46 -19.52
CA PHE A 259 35.65 -10.95 -18.48
C PHE A 259 35.26 -9.55 -17.97
N LEU A 260 34.61 -8.73 -18.79
CA LEU A 260 34.09 -7.42 -18.37
C LEU A 260 32.75 -7.52 -17.62
N PHE A 261 32.00 -8.63 -17.78
CA PHE A 261 30.67 -8.81 -17.22
C PHE A 261 30.61 -8.70 -15.68
N PRO A 262 31.51 -9.31 -14.89
CA PRO A 262 31.48 -9.18 -13.42
C PRO A 262 31.56 -7.73 -12.93
N THR A 263 32.34 -6.89 -13.61
CA THR A 263 32.43 -5.46 -13.28
C THR A 263 31.09 -4.75 -13.49
N VAL A 264 30.45 -4.95 -14.64
CA VAL A 264 29.13 -4.35 -14.92
C VAL A 264 28.05 -4.90 -13.96
N LEU A 265 28.11 -6.19 -13.64
CA LEU A 265 27.17 -6.84 -12.72
C LEU A 265 27.24 -6.23 -11.32
N ILE A 266 28.44 -6.02 -10.76
CA ILE A 266 28.59 -5.41 -9.42
C ILE A 266 28.01 -4.00 -9.39
N TYR A 267 28.33 -3.17 -10.39
CA TYR A 267 27.77 -1.82 -10.49
C TYR A 267 26.24 -1.84 -10.57
N TYR A 268 25.67 -2.72 -11.40
CA TYR A 268 24.21 -2.88 -11.47
C TYR A 268 23.61 -3.30 -10.13
N MET A 269 24.16 -4.35 -9.51
CA MET A 269 23.66 -4.88 -8.25
C MET A 269 23.67 -3.82 -7.16
N THR A 270 24.76 -3.07 -6.98
CA THR A 270 24.84 -2.09 -5.90
C THR A 270 23.80 -0.95 -6.01
N PHE A 271 23.44 -0.52 -7.22
CA PHE A 271 22.35 0.45 -7.40
C PHE A 271 20.96 -0.18 -7.29
N ALA A 272 20.79 -1.43 -7.74
CA ALA A 272 19.51 -2.12 -7.82
C ALA A 272 19.06 -2.74 -6.48
N VAL A 273 19.92 -3.53 -5.87
CA VAL A 273 19.67 -4.29 -4.66
C VAL A 273 20.92 -4.13 -3.83
N VAL A 274 20.84 -3.41 -2.71
CA VAL A 274 21.84 -3.58 -1.67
C VAL A 274 21.68 -5.02 -1.16
N SER A 275 22.33 -5.93 -1.88
CA SER A 275 22.37 -7.35 -1.60
C SER A 275 23.54 -7.52 -0.65
N GLU A 276 23.30 -8.26 0.43
CA GLU A 276 24.24 -8.56 1.51
C GLU A 276 25.63 -8.98 1.01
N ILE A 277 26.47 -8.00 0.71
CA ILE A 277 27.91 -8.15 0.56
C ILE A 277 28.54 -7.01 1.36
N ASP A 278 28.23 -6.97 2.66
CA ASP A 278 29.30 -6.80 3.64
C ASP A 278 28.91 -7.35 5.02
N ILE A 279 29.36 -8.58 5.28
CA ILE A 279 29.51 -9.12 6.62
C ILE A 279 30.78 -8.47 7.16
N LYS A 280 30.63 -7.37 7.92
CA LYS A 280 31.37 -7.02 9.16
C LYS A 280 31.47 -5.50 9.34
N HIS A 281 30.57 -4.98 10.17
CA HIS A 281 30.68 -3.68 10.85
C HIS A 281 30.84 -2.42 9.98
N ARG A 282 29.72 -1.79 9.61
CA ARG A 282 29.30 -0.46 10.10
C ARG A 282 28.11 0.03 9.25
N ASN A 283 26.96 0.14 9.91
CA ASN A 283 25.77 0.93 9.55
C ASN A 283 24.68 0.30 8.66
N THR A 284 23.51 0.10 9.27
CA THR A 284 22.14 -0.05 8.70
C THR A 284 21.75 1.03 7.67
N HIS A 285 22.67 1.94 7.35
CA HIS A 285 22.47 3.13 6.53
C HIS A 285 22.70 2.87 5.04
N CYS A 286 23.28 1.72 4.65
CA CYS A 286 23.47 1.34 3.24
C CYS A 286 22.13 0.99 2.56
N PHE A 287 21.19 0.37 3.29
CA PHE A 287 19.90 -0.05 2.73
C PHE A 287 19.06 1.12 2.18
N VAL A 288 19.13 2.29 2.81
CA VAL A 288 18.38 3.51 2.44
C VAL A 288 18.84 4.11 1.09
N GLN A 289 20.07 3.80 0.67
CA GLN A 289 20.71 4.44 -0.50
C GLN A 289 20.37 3.77 -1.82
N SER A 290 19.98 2.49 -1.76
CA SER A 290 19.57 1.75 -2.95
C SER A 290 18.28 2.31 -3.53
N ARG A 291 18.07 2.09 -4.83
CA ARG A 291 16.78 2.41 -5.47
C ARG A 291 15.62 1.71 -4.74
N VAL A 292 15.87 0.52 -4.20
CA VAL A 292 14.94 -0.23 -3.34
C VAL A 292 14.67 0.48 -2.01
N GLY A 293 15.67 1.09 -1.39
CA GLY A 293 15.52 1.88 -0.16
C GLY A 293 14.59 3.08 -0.33
N VAL A 294 14.75 3.84 -1.43
CA VAL A 294 13.86 4.96 -1.77
C VAL A 294 12.43 4.46 -2.04
N ILE A 295 12.29 3.38 -2.82
CA ILE A 295 10.98 2.78 -3.10
C ILE A 295 10.32 2.28 -1.81
N PHE A 296 11.10 1.70 -0.88
CA PHE A 296 10.60 1.24 0.41
C PHE A 296 10.10 2.41 1.25
N LEU A 297 10.87 3.50 1.35
CA LEU A 297 10.45 4.70 2.07
C LEU A 297 9.16 5.30 1.47
N GLN A 298 9.07 5.37 0.14
CA GLN A 298 7.86 5.80 -0.55
C GLN A 298 6.68 4.86 -0.29
N ALA A 299 6.89 3.55 -0.30
CA ALA A 299 5.86 2.55 0.02
C ALA A 299 5.38 2.67 1.47
N VAL A 300 6.27 2.96 2.42
CA VAL A 300 5.88 3.26 3.81
C VAL A 300 4.99 4.50 3.86
N MET A 301 5.32 5.56 3.13
CA MET A 301 4.47 6.75 3.06
C MET A 301 3.11 6.47 2.41
N GLU A 302 3.08 5.72 1.30
CA GLU A 302 1.83 5.33 0.62
C GLU A 302 0.96 4.41 1.48
N THR A 303 1.55 3.49 2.26
CA THR A 303 0.79 2.63 3.19
C THR A 303 0.20 3.42 4.35
N ILE A 304 0.95 4.39 4.90
CA ILE A 304 0.43 5.34 5.89
C ILE A 304 -0.74 6.14 5.28
N LEU A 305 -0.58 6.65 4.05
CA LEU A 305 -1.63 7.39 3.34
C LEU A 305 -2.90 6.53 3.13
N ALA A 306 -2.74 5.28 2.69
CA ALA A 306 -3.83 4.34 2.49
C ALA A 306 -4.57 4.03 3.81
N PHE A 307 -3.81 3.90 4.91
CA PHE A 307 -4.39 3.74 6.24
C PHE A 307 -5.25 4.95 6.62
N PHE A 308 -4.73 6.17 6.52
CA PHE A 308 -5.51 7.38 6.83
C PHE A 308 -6.75 7.56 5.95
N ASN A 309 -6.69 7.16 4.67
CA ASN A 309 -7.82 7.34 3.75
C ASN A 309 -8.94 6.29 3.91
N HIS A 310 -8.60 5.05 4.27
CA HIS A 310 -9.57 3.96 4.28
C HIS A 310 -9.84 3.36 5.66
N PHE A 311 -9.14 3.71 6.73
CA PHE A 311 -9.30 3.02 8.03
C PHE A 311 -10.75 3.07 8.58
N PRO A 312 -11.35 1.94 9.01
CA PRO A 312 -12.74 1.90 9.45
C PRO A 312 -12.92 2.42 10.89
N LEU A 313 -12.47 3.66 11.17
CA LEU A 313 -12.52 4.29 12.49
C LEU A 313 -13.92 4.29 13.09
N PHE A 314 -14.92 4.69 12.32
CA PHE A 314 -16.27 4.83 12.82
C PHE A 314 -16.91 3.47 13.12
N ALA A 315 -16.60 2.43 12.34
CA ALA A 315 -17.07 1.08 12.62
C ALA A 315 -16.46 0.52 13.92
N ILE A 316 -15.17 0.78 14.16
CA ILE A 316 -14.49 0.40 15.41
C ILE A 316 -15.08 1.17 16.59
N MET A 317 -15.27 2.48 16.45
CA MET A 317 -15.90 3.33 17.46
C MET A 317 -17.32 2.85 17.80
N LEU A 318 -18.15 2.58 16.79
CA LEU A 318 -19.50 2.07 16.99
C LEU A 318 -19.50 0.73 17.70
N ARG A 319 -18.55 -0.15 17.38
CA ARG A 319 -18.41 -1.43 18.07
C ARG A 319 -18.04 -1.26 19.54
N LEU A 320 -17.13 -0.34 19.86
CA LEU A 320 -16.71 -0.07 21.25
C LEU A 320 -17.83 0.58 22.06
N LYS A 321 -18.61 1.48 21.45
CA LYS A 321 -19.69 2.20 22.12
C LYS A 321 -20.99 1.40 22.23
N ASP A 322 -21.45 0.81 21.13
CA ASP A 322 -22.73 0.11 21.02
C ASP A 322 -22.61 -1.13 20.09
N PRO A 323 -22.15 -2.30 20.60
CA PRO A 323 -21.91 -3.48 19.78
C PRO A 323 -23.15 -3.98 19.03
N HIS A 324 -24.35 -3.76 19.60
CA HIS A 324 -25.61 -4.19 19.01
C HIS A 324 -26.01 -3.42 17.73
N ARG A 325 -25.39 -2.27 17.42
CA ARG A 325 -25.66 -1.52 16.19
C ARG A 325 -25.06 -2.16 14.92
N LEU A 326 -24.09 -3.05 15.09
CA LEU A 326 -23.41 -3.79 14.02
C LEU A 326 -23.79 -5.28 14.09
N PRO A 327 -24.94 -5.69 13.53
CA PRO A 327 -25.38 -7.09 13.58
C PRO A 327 -24.48 -7.97 12.71
N GLY A 328 -23.82 -8.95 13.33
CA GLY A 328 -22.95 -9.94 12.68
C GLY A 328 -23.58 -11.33 12.57
N GLY A 329 -24.70 -11.55 13.23
CA GLY A 329 -25.45 -12.80 13.19
C GLY A 329 -26.56 -12.83 14.25
N LEU A 330 -27.35 -13.88 14.22
CA LEU A 330 -28.33 -14.19 15.26
C LEU A 330 -27.88 -15.46 15.98
N GLU A 331 -27.76 -15.38 17.29
CA GLU A 331 -27.58 -16.55 18.14
C GLU A 331 -28.95 -16.97 18.68
N PHE A 332 -29.27 -18.25 18.51
CA PHE A 332 -30.51 -18.84 18.99
C PHE A 332 -30.18 -19.73 20.19
N GLU A 333 -30.57 -19.27 21.37
CA GLU A 333 -30.49 -20.07 22.59
C GLU A 333 -31.81 -20.84 22.73
N ILE A 334 -31.75 -22.17 22.86
CA ILE A 334 -32.93 -23.03 23.03
C ILE A 334 -33.30 -23.06 24.51
N PHE A 335 -34.52 -22.64 24.82
CA PHE A 335 -35.07 -22.63 26.18
C PHE A 335 -36.21 -23.65 26.33
N SER A 336 -36.31 -24.26 27.52
CA SER A 336 -37.45 -25.07 27.92
C SER A 336 -38.56 -24.18 28.51
N GLN A 337 -39.83 -24.51 28.24
CA GLN A 337 -40.98 -23.66 28.57
C GLN A 337 -41.09 -23.30 30.07
N ASP A 338 -40.57 -24.14 30.96
CA ASP A 338 -40.64 -23.95 32.41
C ASP A 338 -39.73 -22.82 32.93
N SER A 339 -38.64 -22.49 32.20
CA SER A 339 -37.71 -21.42 32.61
C SER A 339 -38.20 -20.02 32.22
N PHE A 340 -38.92 -19.87 31.10
CA PHE A 340 -39.49 -18.59 30.63
C PHE A 340 -40.53 -18.02 31.60
N LEU A 341 -41.43 -18.87 32.11
CA LEU A 341 -42.47 -18.47 33.07
C LEU A 341 -41.87 -18.05 34.42
N LEU A 342 -40.71 -18.59 34.79
CA LEU A 342 -40.03 -18.28 36.04
C LEU A 342 -39.39 -16.89 36.02
N GLU A 343 -38.83 -16.50 34.87
CA GLU A 343 -38.07 -15.26 34.71
C GLU A 343 -38.97 -14.03 34.45
N HIS A 344 -40.03 -14.17 33.65
CA HIS A 344 -40.94 -13.05 33.32
C HIS A 344 -42.20 -12.98 34.20
N HIS A 345 -42.65 -14.11 34.76
CA HIS A 345 -43.86 -14.20 35.60
C HIS A 345 -43.57 -14.96 36.91
N GLY A 346 -42.42 -14.69 37.54
CA GLY A 346 -41.99 -15.38 38.76
C GLY A 346 -43.02 -15.38 39.90
N ILE A 347 -43.85 -14.32 39.99
CA ILE A 347 -44.95 -14.21 40.96
C ILE A 347 -46.08 -15.20 40.63
N PHE A 348 -46.46 -15.32 39.35
CA PHE A 348 -47.53 -16.22 38.91
C PHE A 348 -47.12 -17.69 39.03
N HIS A 349 -45.85 -18.00 38.75
CA HIS A 349 -45.31 -19.35 38.95
C HIS A 349 -45.28 -19.75 40.43
N ARG A 350 -44.87 -18.83 41.32
CA ARG A 350 -44.86 -19.05 42.78
C ARG A 350 -46.28 -19.25 43.32
N ILE A 351 -47.25 -18.46 42.87
CA ILE A 351 -48.68 -18.61 43.21
C ILE A 351 -49.24 -19.94 42.68
N LYS A 352 -48.93 -20.31 41.43
CA LYS A 352 -49.37 -21.58 40.83
C LYS A 352 -48.80 -22.78 41.59
N GLN A 353 -47.53 -22.76 41.98
CA GLN A 353 -46.92 -23.81 42.80
C GLN A 353 -47.56 -23.89 44.19
N ILE A 354 -47.82 -22.75 44.84
CA ILE A 354 -48.53 -22.71 46.13
C ILE A 354 -49.92 -23.31 46.00
N TRP A 355 -50.67 -22.96 44.94
CA TRP A 355 -52.02 -23.48 44.69
C TRP A 355 -52.03 -24.99 44.42
N TYR A 356 -51.06 -25.51 43.66
CA TYR A 356 -50.88 -26.97 43.48
C TYR A 356 -50.47 -27.69 44.77
N SER A 357 -49.66 -27.05 45.64
CA SER A 357 -49.27 -27.63 46.93
C SER A 357 -50.44 -27.71 47.92
N LEU A 358 -51.31 -26.71 47.91
CA LEU A 358 -52.55 -26.68 48.69
C LEU A 358 -53.54 -27.75 48.19
N ARG A 359 -53.76 -27.83 46.87
CA ARG A 359 -54.64 -28.84 46.27
C ARG A 359 -54.14 -30.28 46.48
N ARG A 360 -52.82 -30.49 46.62
CA ARG A 360 -52.25 -31.81 46.91
C ARG A 360 -52.36 -32.18 48.40
N LYS A 361 -52.44 -31.19 49.31
CA LYS A 361 -52.76 -31.41 50.72
C LYS A 361 -54.22 -31.79 50.94
N ASP A 362 -55.14 -31.24 50.17
CA ASP A 362 -56.58 -31.58 50.27
C ASP A 362 -56.92 -33.00 49.74
N ILE A 363 -56.02 -33.63 48.99
CA ILE A 363 -56.23 -34.98 48.41
C ILE A 363 -55.48 -36.07 49.20
N ALA A 364 -54.61 -35.71 50.16
CA ALA A 364 -53.88 -36.67 51.00
C ALA A 364 -54.70 -37.20 52.21
N GLY A 365 -56.03 -37.12 52.12
CA GLY A 365 -56.99 -37.57 53.13
C GLY A 365 -58.10 -38.44 52.53
N SER A 366 -57.79 -39.45 51.73
CA SER A 366 -58.62 -40.65 51.57
C SER A 366 -57.88 -41.76 50.83
N SER A 367 -58.15 -42.98 51.26
CA SER A 367 -57.40 -44.23 51.07
C SER A 367 -57.47 -44.86 49.67
N SER A 368 -56.39 -45.60 49.35
CA SER A 368 -56.27 -46.81 48.51
C SER A 368 -57.32 -47.10 47.41
N MET A 369 -56.91 -47.14 46.13
CA MET A 369 -57.08 -48.31 45.26
C MET A 369 -56.35 -48.17 43.91
N SER A 370 -55.99 -49.32 43.34
CA SER A 370 -55.39 -49.57 42.03
C SER A 370 -56.04 -48.78 40.88
N SER A 371 -55.19 -48.28 39.96
CA SER A 371 -55.22 -48.58 38.52
C SER A 371 -54.83 -47.40 37.64
N LYS A 372 -54.04 -47.73 36.61
CA LYS A 372 -53.81 -46.99 35.36
C LYS A 372 -53.12 -45.63 35.47
N ILE A 373 -51.84 -45.66 35.09
CA ILE A 373 -51.11 -44.54 34.49
C ILE A 373 -52.03 -43.82 33.50
N PRO A 374 -52.43 -42.55 33.73
CA PRO A 374 -52.92 -41.73 32.65
C PRO A 374 -51.69 -41.37 31.81
N SER A 375 -51.71 -41.87 30.58
CA SER A 375 -50.87 -41.44 29.46
C SER A 375 -50.47 -39.97 29.60
N LYS A 376 -49.15 -39.69 29.52
CA LYS A 376 -48.59 -38.38 29.21
C LYS A 376 -49.50 -37.71 28.17
N GLN A 377 -50.37 -36.80 28.61
CA GLN A 377 -50.99 -35.87 27.69
C GLN A 377 -49.82 -35.12 27.06
N ASN A 378 -49.70 -35.28 25.75
CA ASN A 378 -48.73 -34.62 24.89
C ASN A 378 -48.85 -33.11 25.08
N ALA A 379 -48.18 -32.58 26.11
CA ALA A 379 -47.81 -31.18 26.14
C ALA A 379 -46.95 -31.00 24.90
N ILE A 380 -47.44 -30.20 23.95
CA ILE A 380 -46.69 -29.82 22.77
C ILE A 380 -45.36 -29.29 23.30
N HIS A 381 -44.27 -30.04 23.11
CA HIS A 381 -42.92 -29.61 23.50
C HIS A 381 -42.51 -28.55 22.48
N GLY A 382 -43.07 -27.35 22.61
CA GLY A 382 -42.60 -26.19 21.88
C GLY A 382 -41.21 -25.86 22.40
N ALA A 383 -40.19 -25.98 21.55
CA ALA A 383 -38.89 -25.42 21.84
C ALA A 383 -39.00 -23.90 21.69
N TYR A 384 -38.77 -23.16 22.77
CA TYR A 384 -38.73 -21.70 22.72
C TYR A 384 -37.33 -21.27 22.31
N LEU A 385 -37.24 -20.40 21.31
CA LEU A 385 -35.96 -19.87 20.81
C LEU A 385 -35.83 -18.43 21.29
N TRP A 386 -34.81 -18.17 22.09
CA TRP A 386 -34.40 -16.81 22.42
C TRP A 386 -33.42 -16.32 21.36
N MET A 387 -33.76 -15.22 20.69
CA MET A 387 -32.96 -14.66 19.61
C MET A 387 -32.11 -13.50 20.14
N ARG A 388 -30.79 -13.64 20.11
CA ARG A 388 -29.84 -12.58 20.49
C ARG A 388 -29.08 -12.10 19.27
N ASN A 389 -28.94 -10.78 19.13
CA ASN A 389 -28.11 -10.19 18.08
C ASN A 389 -26.63 -10.26 18.47
N MET A 390 -25.83 -10.97 17.69
CA MET A 390 -24.39 -11.07 17.88
C MET A 390 -23.67 -9.95 17.14
N PRO A 391 -22.73 -9.23 17.78
CA PRO A 391 -21.97 -8.19 17.10
C PRO A 391 -21.00 -8.77 16.05
N ILE A 392 -20.77 -8.05 14.96
CA ILE A 392 -19.79 -8.42 13.92
C ILE A 392 -18.40 -8.64 14.57
N PRO A 393 -17.66 -9.73 14.27
CA PRO A 393 -16.30 -9.94 14.79
C PRO A 393 -15.27 -9.00 14.15
N LEU A 394 -14.14 -8.72 14.84
CA LEU A 394 -13.18 -7.69 14.35
C LEU A 394 -12.56 -8.14 13.03
N SER A 395 -12.33 -9.44 12.90
CA SER A 395 -11.86 -10.09 11.68
C SER A 395 -12.76 -9.82 10.47
N ALA A 396 -14.09 -9.70 10.64
CA ALA A 396 -15.02 -9.40 9.56
C ALA A 396 -14.97 -7.93 9.13
N ILE A 397 -14.71 -7.00 10.07
CA ILE A 397 -14.51 -5.57 9.76
C ILE A 397 -13.24 -5.41 8.90
N PHE A 398 -12.18 -6.16 9.21
CA PHE A 398 -10.90 -6.09 8.50
C PHE A 398 -10.75 -7.08 7.33
N PHE A 399 -11.78 -7.86 7.02
CA PHE A 399 -11.70 -8.93 6.02
C PHE A 399 -11.26 -8.43 4.64
N GLN A 400 -11.77 -7.27 4.21
CA GLN A 400 -11.39 -6.66 2.94
C GLN A 400 -9.90 -6.27 2.89
N TYR A 401 -9.33 -5.78 3.99
CA TYR A 401 -7.90 -5.44 4.07
C TYR A 401 -7.03 -6.69 4.08
N MET A 402 -7.46 -7.76 4.75
CA MET A 402 -6.73 -9.05 4.70
C MET A 402 -6.72 -9.64 3.29
N LEU A 403 -7.85 -9.57 2.57
CA LEU A 403 -7.91 -10.03 1.18
C LEU A 403 -7.04 -9.17 0.26
N LEU A 404 -7.00 -7.86 0.50
CA LEU A 404 -6.16 -6.92 -0.22
C LEU A 404 -4.67 -7.23 -0.02
N TRP A 405 -4.25 -7.38 1.23
CA TRP A 405 -2.87 -7.73 1.60
C TRP A 405 -2.46 -9.04 0.94
N LYS A 406 -3.34 -10.05 0.94
CA LYS A 406 -3.09 -11.33 0.27
C LYS A 406 -2.84 -11.16 -1.23
N ARG A 407 -3.59 -10.28 -1.91
CA ARG A 407 -3.39 -9.99 -3.35
C ARG A 407 -2.09 -9.23 -3.61
N LEU A 408 -1.78 -8.23 -2.78
CA LEU A 408 -0.55 -7.43 -2.90
C LEU A 408 0.70 -8.29 -2.66
N SER A 409 0.68 -9.09 -1.59
CA SER A 409 1.74 -10.04 -1.28
C SER A 409 1.95 -11.03 -2.44
N ALA A 410 0.87 -11.60 -2.99
CA ALA A 410 0.98 -12.50 -4.14
C ALA A 410 1.60 -11.85 -5.39
N HIS A 411 1.41 -10.54 -5.59
CA HIS A 411 1.98 -9.83 -6.74
C HIS A 411 3.46 -9.48 -6.55
N TYR A 412 3.83 -8.88 -5.41
CA TYR A 412 5.21 -8.44 -5.16
C TYR A 412 6.17 -9.59 -4.88
N PHE A 413 5.69 -10.68 -4.27
CA PHE A 413 6.49 -11.89 -4.05
C PHE A 413 6.41 -12.88 -5.22
N SER A 414 5.97 -12.44 -6.41
CA SER A 414 5.89 -13.31 -7.59
C SER A 414 7.26 -13.48 -8.25
N ALA A 415 7.47 -14.65 -8.88
CA ALA A 415 8.66 -14.92 -9.69
C ALA A 415 8.87 -13.91 -10.85
N TYR A 416 7.80 -13.23 -11.26
CA TYR A 416 7.86 -12.16 -12.27
C TYR A 416 8.69 -10.96 -11.79
N VAL A 417 8.46 -10.47 -10.57
CA VAL A 417 9.20 -9.33 -10.01
C VAL A 417 10.68 -9.69 -9.83
N PHE A 418 10.95 -10.91 -9.39
CA PHE A 418 12.31 -11.43 -9.29
C PHE A 418 13.00 -11.51 -10.66
N ASN A 419 12.32 -11.98 -11.70
CA ASN A 419 12.86 -12.01 -13.06
C ASN A 419 13.09 -10.60 -13.62
N CYS A 420 12.17 -9.65 -13.41
CA CYS A 420 12.38 -8.27 -13.83
C CYS A 420 13.61 -7.66 -13.15
N LEU A 421 13.86 -7.99 -11.88
CA LEU A 421 15.04 -7.55 -11.16
C LEU A 421 16.33 -8.21 -11.66
N LEU A 422 16.28 -9.49 -12.07
CA LEU A 422 17.42 -10.18 -12.66
C LEU A 422 17.79 -9.67 -14.07
N TYR A 423 16.79 -9.28 -14.87
CA TYR A 423 16.97 -8.81 -16.24
C TYR A 423 16.91 -7.28 -16.37
N GLY A 424 16.97 -6.54 -15.26
CA GLY A 424 16.92 -5.07 -15.26
C GLY A 424 15.70 -4.49 -15.98
N GLU A 425 14.58 -5.22 -16.01
CA GLU A 425 13.33 -4.77 -16.64
C GLU A 425 12.51 -3.95 -15.64
N PRO A 426 11.79 -2.90 -16.10
CA PRO A 426 10.94 -2.10 -15.23
C PRO A 426 9.77 -2.94 -14.70
N ILE A 427 9.60 -2.97 -13.37
CA ILE A 427 8.44 -3.59 -12.72
C ILE A 427 7.19 -2.81 -13.11
N LYS A 428 6.17 -3.50 -13.62
CA LYS A 428 4.88 -2.88 -13.94
C LYS A 428 4.21 -2.36 -12.66
N PRO A 429 3.75 -1.10 -12.62
CA PRO A 429 3.02 -0.59 -11.47
C PRO A 429 1.69 -1.35 -11.31
N ILE A 430 1.33 -1.67 -10.07
CA ILE A 430 0.00 -2.19 -9.75
C ILE A 430 -1.00 -1.04 -9.96
N PRO A 431 -2.18 -1.27 -10.54
CA PRO A 431 -3.25 -0.27 -10.51
C PRO A 431 -3.53 0.08 -9.05
N LYS A 432 -3.22 1.32 -8.66
CA LYS A 432 -3.44 1.79 -7.29
C LYS A 432 -4.92 1.66 -6.98
N LEU A 433 -5.23 1.10 -5.81
CA LEU A 433 -6.60 0.85 -5.37
C LEU A 433 -7.30 2.20 -5.14
N GLN A 434 -8.05 2.64 -6.14
CA GLN A 434 -9.07 3.67 -5.98
C GLN A 434 -10.39 3.02 -5.53
#